data_AF-A0A1I5WVP1-F1
#
_entry.id   AF-A0A1I5WVP1-F1
#
_cell.length_a   1.000
_cell.length_b   1.000
_cell.length_c   1.000
_cell.angle_alpha   90.00
_cell.angle_beta   90.00
_cell.angle_gamma   90.00
#
_symmetry.space_group_name_H-M   'P 1'
#
loop_
_entity.id
_entity.type
_entity.pdbx_description
1 polymer ?
#
loop_
_entity_poly.entity_id
_entity_poly.type
_entity_poly.pdbx_seq_one_letter_code
_entity_poly.pdbx_strand_id
1 'polypeptide(L)'
;MSEERYVKTESSRVALVLGGGGARGSYQVGVWKAIRELGIQPDIITGTSVGALNGAAILQGDYELVEQMWKELEIKNVVEFELPEKPSSFNEYGAVLSKFILTAIKNRGISSKPLHTLIKEFIIDEKKIQESGIDFGITVTELSSREQQTYYLEDIPYGQLDLYLLASASLYPAMSFTEIEGKHYADGGYRENVPVDPALTKQPDLLIIADINTNGKIRDYTIPDEIETHHITSKWPLGDMLLFDGSRAEVNIQLGYLDTMKSFEMYEGSWYTFDKDSLQQHSKRFYKQLADFLLTVNDDVKSYLHQEENQLFLLGQLNTEWMGMMGKKELPYALYELTGKMLHIPPTKVYEFNEFEQEILERYERMTNETSFQDLVKVLQNNRTYDFVKTAKEWQEELKESIPFLSPLKVCFYFLSVLENENANAFKDWKGQLLIRIYPYPFAIALFLYFLKQK
;
A
#
# COMPACT_ATOMS: atom_id res chain seq x y z
N MET A 1 8.14 11.89 28.10
CA MET A 1 9.48 11.42 28.50
C MET A 1 10.14 10.92 27.23
N SER A 2 11.30 11.53 26.90
CA SER A 2 12.22 11.29 25.79
C SER A 2 11.63 11.07 24.38
N GLU A 3 11.71 12.12 23.58
CA GLU A 3 11.87 12.06 22.12
C GLU A 3 13.11 11.20 21.78
N GLU A 4 12.98 9.88 21.77
CA GLU A 4 13.95 9.04 21.05
C GLU A 4 13.64 9.15 19.56
N ARG A 5 14.00 10.29 18.97
CA ARG A 5 14.16 10.36 17.52
C ARG A 5 15.33 9.45 17.16
N TYR A 6 15.24 8.73 16.05
CA TYR A 6 16.42 8.07 15.47
C TYR A 6 17.58 9.09 15.40
N VAL A 7 18.61 8.89 16.20
CA VAL A 7 19.82 9.73 16.18
C VAL A 7 20.83 9.01 15.31
N LYS A 8 20.85 9.36 14.01
CA LYS A 8 21.92 8.95 13.09
C LYS A 8 23.25 9.31 13.75
N THR A 9 24.12 8.33 14.01
CA THR A 9 25.51 8.66 14.36
C THR A 9 26.19 9.18 13.10
N GLU A 10 27.07 10.19 13.20
CA GLU A 10 27.73 10.80 12.02
C GLU A 10 28.46 9.78 11.12
N SER A 11 28.75 8.57 11.61
CA SER A 11 29.41 7.48 10.90
C SER A 11 28.49 6.43 10.27
N SER A 12 27.18 6.44 10.52
CA SER A 12 26.27 5.38 10.05
C SER A 12 26.01 5.48 8.55
N ARG A 13 26.35 4.43 7.79
CA ARG A 13 26.04 4.30 6.35
C ARG A 13 24.60 3.83 6.15
N VAL A 14 23.85 4.58 5.36
CA VAL A 14 22.43 4.31 5.09
C VAL A 14 22.25 3.78 3.67
N ALA A 15 21.64 2.60 3.54
CA ALA A 15 21.20 2.07 2.26
C ALA A 15 19.69 2.25 2.08
N LEU A 16 19.30 2.75 0.91
CA LEU A 16 17.92 2.80 0.44
C LEU A 16 17.74 1.85 -0.75
N VAL A 17 16.97 0.79 -0.55
CA VAL A 17 16.67 -0.22 -1.57
C VAL A 17 15.29 0.04 -2.15
N LEU A 18 15.22 0.24 -3.47
CA LEU A 18 14.01 0.61 -4.20
C LEU A 18 13.58 -0.54 -5.12
N GLY A 19 12.49 -1.20 -4.76
CA GLY A 19 11.95 -2.31 -5.55
C GLY A 19 11.33 -1.91 -6.89
N GLY A 20 11.20 -2.86 -7.80
CA GLY A 20 10.47 -2.70 -9.07
C GLY A 20 8.95 -2.77 -8.89
N GLY A 21 8.19 -2.16 -9.80
CA GLY A 21 6.73 -2.06 -9.64
C GLY A 21 5.96 -1.14 -10.60
N GLY A 22 6.61 -0.56 -11.61
CA GLY A 22 5.98 0.36 -12.58
C GLY A 22 5.28 1.53 -11.89
N ALA A 23 3.99 1.76 -12.18
CA ALA A 23 3.20 2.86 -11.64
C ALA A 23 3.15 2.93 -10.09
N ARG A 24 3.40 1.80 -9.41
CA ARG A 24 3.48 1.74 -7.94
C ARG A 24 4.69 2.49 -7.37
N GLY A 25 5.67 2.85 -8.21
CA GLY A 25 6.85 3.60 -7.82
C GLY A 25 6.55 4.98 -7.23
N SER A 26 5.36 5.54 -7.47
CA SER A 26 4.86 6.73 -6.76
C SER A 26 4.92 6.59 -5.24
N TYR A 27 4.76 5.38 -4.68
CA TYR A 27 4.90 5.12 -3.26
C TYR A 27 6.30 5.44 -2.73
N GLN A 28 7.35 5.14 -3.50
CA GLN A 28 8.74 5.38 -3.12
C GLN A 28 9.07 6.87 -3.01
N VAL A 29 8.34 7.74 -3.72
CA VAL A 29 8.47 9.20 -3.57
C VAL A 29 7.97 9.63 -2.18
N GLY A 30 6.91 9.01 -1.67
CA GLY A 30 6.47 9.17 -0.28
C GLY A 30 7.52 8.73 0.74
N VAL A 31 8.16 7.58 0.49
CA VAL A 31 9.27 7.09 1.31
C VAL A 31 10.42 8.11 1.30
N TRP A 32 10.80 8.61 0.12
CA TRP A 32 11.83 9.63 -0.02
C TRP A 32 11.49 10.91 0.75
N LYS A 33 10.23 11.37 0.69
CA LYS A 33 9.76 12.52 1.48
C LYS A 33 9.97 12.31 2.97
N ALA A 34 9.53 11.16 3.51
CA ALA A 34 9.61 10.88 4.94
C ALA A 34 11.06 10.81 5.43
N ILE A 35 11.94 10.08 4.73
CA ILE A 35 13.35 9.99 5.16
C ILE A 35 14.07 11.36 5.07
N ARG A 36 13.71 12.22 4.10
CA ARG A 36 14.23 13.60 4.03
C ARG A 36 13.80 14.42 5.24
N GLU A 37 12.53 14.35 5.63
CA GLU A 37 12.00 15.06 6.82
C GLU A 37 12.60 14.54 8.13
N LEU A 38 12.95 13.25 8.19
CA LEU A 38 13.68 12.63 9.29
C LEU A 38 15.18 12.99 9.31
N GLY A 39 15.68 13.72 8.30
CA GLY A 39 17.09 14.06 8.18
C GLY A 39 18.00 12.89 7.78
N ILE A 40 17.41 11.81 7.24
CA ILE A 40 18.12 10.61 6.81
C ILE A 40 18.50 10.76 5.34
N GLN A 41 19.80 10.88 5.08
CA GLN A 41 20.38 10.91 3.74
C GLN A 41 20.98 9.54 3.41
N PRO A 42 20.60 8.91 2.29
CA PRO A 42 21.20 7.66 1.82
C PRO A 42 22.65 7.86 1.37
N ASP A 43 23.51 6.92 1.74
CA ASP A 43 24.88 6.77 1.25
C ASP A 43 24.97 5.73 0.12
N ILE A 44 23.99 4.81 0.09
CA ILE A 44 23.85 3.73 -0.90
C ILE A 44 22.41 3.74 -1.40
N ILE A 45 22.21 3.63 -2.71
CA ILE A 45 20.91 3.44 -3.32
C ILE A 45 20.99 2.26 -4.30
N THR A 46 20.09 1.29 -4.18
CA THR A 46 19.97 0.21 -5.17
C THR A 46 18.56 0.15 -5.71
N GLY A 47 18.42 -0.01 -7.02
CA GLY A 47 17.14 0.11 -7.70
C GLY A 47 16.91 -0.96 -8.76
N THR A 48 15.65 -1.37 -8.87
CA THR A 48 15.15 -2.24 -9.94
C THR A 48 14.00 -1.56 -10.66
N SER A 49 14.01 -1.51 -11.99
CA SER A 49 12.91 -0.94 -12.77
C SER A 49 12.62 0.50 -12.37
N VAL A 50 11.36 0.82 -12.05
CA VAL A 50 10.96 2.10 -11.48
C VAL A 50 11.77 2.51 -10.24
N GLY A 51 12.25 1.56 -9.44
CA GLY A 51 13.12 1.83 -8.31
C GLY A 51 14.48 2.39 -8.74
N ALA A 52 15.03 1.95 -9.87
CA ALA A 52 16.24 2.55 -10.45
C ALA A 52 15.96 3.96 -10.97
N LEU A 53 14.81 4.19 -11.61
CA LEU A 53 14.40 5.53 -12.06
C LEU A 53 14.26 6.51 -10.90
N ASN A 54 13.53 6.11 -9.85
CA ASN A 54 13.40 6.91 -8.63
C ASN A 54 14.75 7.08 -7.92
N GLY A 55 15.61 6.07 -7.91
CA GLY A 55 16.97 6.17 -7.37
C GLY A 55 17.79 7.26 -8.05
N ALA A 56 17.84 7.26 -9.39
CA ALA A 56 18.50 8.32 -10.16
C ALA A 56 17.90 9.71 -9.87
N ALA A 57 16.58 9.79 -9.72
CA ALA A 57 15.88 11.03 -9.39
C ALA A 57 16.23 11.55 -7.98
N ILE A 58 16.41 10.64 -7.01
CA ILE A 58 16.87 10.97 -5.65
C ILE A 58 18.29 11.55 -5.68
N LEU A 59 19.20 10.95 -6.47
CA LEU A 59 20.56 11.47 -6.65
C LEU A 59 20.55 12.88 -7.26
N GLN A 60 19.61 13.17 -8.16
CA GLN A 60 19.44 14.52 -8.71
C GLN A 60 18.87 15.51 -7.66
N GLY A 61 18.06 15.04 -6.71
CA GLY A 61 17.72 15.79 -5.49
C GLY A 61 16.61 16.83 -5.60
N ASP A 62 15.87 16.89 -6.72
CA ASP A 62 14.72 17.78 -6.90
C ASP A 62 13.42 17.05 -6.57
N TYR A 63 13.02 17.08 -5.31
CA TYR A 63 11.85 16.33 -4.83
C TYR A 63 10.55 16.86 -5.42
N GLU A 64 10.39 18.18 -5.44
CA GLU A 64 9.16 18.83 -5.91
C GLU A 64 8.91 18.53 -7.40
N LEU A 65 9.96 18.53 -8.22
CA LEU A 65 9.87 18.13 -9.63
C LEU A 65 9.43 16.66 -9.78
N VAL A 66 10.01 15.75 -9.00
CA VAL A 66 9.71 14.31 -9.05
C VAL A 66 8.29 14.03 -8.56
N GLU A 67 7.85 14.68 -7.48
CA GLU A 67 6.49 14.58 -6.99
C GLU A 67 5.49 15.04 -8.05
N GLN A 68 5.74 16.18 -8.68
CA GLN A 68 4.85 16.71 -9.72
C GLN A 68 4.80 15.80 -10.94
N MET A 69 5.95 15.29 -11.41
CA MET A 69 6.01 14.32 -12.49
C MET A 69 5.11 13.12 -12.23
N TRP A 70 5.20 12.52 -11.05
CA TRP A 70 4.41 11.35 -10.69
C TRP A 70 2.90 11.63 -10.68
N LYS A 71 2.49 12.84 -10.31
CA LYS A 71 1.08 13.27 -10.32
C LYS A 71 0.55 13.54 -11.74
N GLU A 72 1.43 13.85 -12.68
CA GLU A 72 1.07 14.13 -14.09
C GLU A 72 1.26 12.92 -15.03
N LEU A 73 1.93 11.86 -14.56
CA LEU A 73 2.32 10.74 -15.39
C LEU A 73 1.09 9.92 -15.84
N GLU A 74 0.98 9.73 -17.16
CA GLU A 74 0.00 8.83 -17.78
C GLU A 74 0.71 7.69 -18.54
N ILE A 75 -0.03 6.64 -18.89
CA ILE A 75 0.55 5.47 -19.59
C ILE A 75 1.23 5.84 -20.92
N LYS A 76 0.71 6.84 -21.63
CA LYS A 76 1.21 7.30 -22.94
C LYS A 76 2.61 7.91 -22.85
N ASN A 77 2.99 8.37 -21.66
CA ASN A 77 4.32 8.89 -21.37
C ASN A 77 5.35 7.75 -21.19
N VAL A 78 4.89 6.53 -20.93
CA VAL A 78 5.75 5.36 -20.65
C VAL A 78 5.85 4.43 -21.86
N VAL A 79 4.73 4.19 -22.55
CA VAL A 79 4.66 3.29 -23.71
C VAL A 79 3.89 3.94 -24.85
N GLU A 80 4.16 3.52 -26.10
CA GLU A 80 3.35 3.90 -27.28
C GLU A 80 1.98 3.20 -27.27
N PHE A 81 1.18 3.50 -26.24
CA PHE A 81 -0.17 3.00 -26.03
C PHE A 81 -1.04 4.11 -25.44
N GLU A 82 -2.21 4.32 -26.03
CA GLU A 82 -3.22 5.23 -25.51
C GLU A 82 -4.34 4.45 -24.83
N LEU A 83 -4.58 4.78 -23.58
CA LEU A 83 -5.80 4.37 -22.90
C LEU A 83 -6.99 5.10 -23.53
N PRO A 84 -8.09 4.41 -23.87
CA PRO A 84 -9.40 5.09 -23.90
C PRO A 84 -9.70 5.66 -22.51
N GLU A 85 -10.70 6.54 -22.38
CA GLU A 85 -11.13 7.18 -21.11
C GLU A 85 -11.04 6.25 -19.88
N LYS A 86 -10.79 6.82 -18.69
CA LYS A 86 -10.64 6.06 -17.44
C LYS A 86 -11.77 5.02 -17.32
N PRO A 87 -11.46 3.72 -17.13
CA PRO A 87 -12.48 2.69 -17.16
C PRO A 87 -13.46 2.90 -16.01
N SER A 88 -14.75 2.94 -16.34
CA SER A 88 -15.84 3.16 -15.40
C SER A 88 -16.51 1.86 -14.94
N SER A 89 -16.10 0.72 -15.51
CA SER A 89 -16.58 -0.62 -15.17
C SER A 89 -15.49 -1.68 -15.26
N PHE A 90 -15.69 -2.83 -14.58
CA PHE A 90 -14.78 -3.97 -14.64
C PHE A 90 -14.60 -4.52 -16.07
N ASN A 91 -15.66 -4.45 -16.90
CA ASN A 91 -15.60 -4.89 -18.30
C ASN A 91 -14.74 -3.96 -19.15
N GLU A 92 -14.86 -2.64 -18.98
CA GLU A 92 -14.00 -1.65 -19.64
C GLU A 92 -12.54 -1.82 -19.22
N TYR A 93 -12.29 -2.02 -17.93
CA TYR A 93 -10.96 -2.34 -17.41
C TYR A 93 -10.38 -3.61 -18.05
N GLY A 94 -11.18 -4.69 -18.16
CA GLY A 94 -10.76 -5.92 -18.84
C GLY A 94 -10.49 -5.73 -20.34
N ALA A 95 -11.27 -4.89 -21.01
CA ALA A 95 -11.08 -4.55 -22.42
C ALA A 95 -9.78 -3.77 -22.64
N VAL A 96 -9.46 -2.83 -21.75
CA VAL A 96 -8.19 -2.08 -21.73
C VAL A 96 -7.00 -3.02 -21.62
N LEU A 97 -6.99 -3.91 -20.62
CA LEU A 97 -5.92 -4.89 -20.42
C LEU A 97 -5.75 -5.81 -21.64
N SER A 98 -6.86 -6.29 -22.19
CA SER A 98 -6.86 -7.16 -23.36
C SER A 98 -6.26 -6.46 -24.59
N LYS A 99 -6.62 -5.19 -24.82
CA LYS A 99 -6.07 -4.38 -25.92
C LYS A 99 -4.57 -4.13 -25.75
N PHE A 100 -4.12 -3.88 -24.52
CA PHE A 100 -2.70 -3.73 -24.20
C PHE A 100 -1.92 -5.00 -24.54
N ILE A 101 -2.36 -6.16 -24.04
CA ILE A 101 -1.72 -7.46 -24.29
C ILE A 101 -1.68 -7.79 -25.78
N LEU A 102 -2.79 -7.60 -26.50
CA LEU A 102 -2.86 -7.85 -27.95
C LEU A 102 -1.89 -6.96 -28.73
N THR A 103 -1.77 -5.68 -28.35
CA THR A 103 -0.82 -4.74 -28.96
C THR A 103 0.63 -5.16 -28.69
N ALA A 104 0.96 -5.51 -27.45
CA ALA A 104 2.28 -5.99 -27.08
C ALA A 104 2.68 -7.24 -27.87
N ILE A 105 1.78 -8.22 -28.01
CA ILE A 105 2.04 -9.44 -28.80
C ILE A 105 2.25 -9.09 -30.29
N LYS A 106 1.37 -8.27 -30.87
CA LYS A 106 1.44 -7.88 -32.29
C LYS A 106 2.77 -7.20 -32.63
N ASN A 107 3.28 -6.38 -31.72
CA ASN A 107 4.48 -5.56 -31.93
C ASN A 107 5.76 -6.19 -31.34
N ARG A 108 5.67 -7.38 -30.70
CA ARG A 108 6.77 -8.04 -29.98
C ARG A 108 7.34 -7.19 -28.84
N GLY A 109 6.45 -6.57 -28.09
CA GLY A 109 6.73 -5.54 -27.09
C GLY A 109 6.29 -4.17 -27.59
N ILE A 110 5.65 -3.39 -26.72
CA ILE A 110 5.32 -2.00 -27.04
C ILE A 110 6.60 -1.16 -26.91
N SER A 111 6.81 -0.25 -27.86
CA SER A 111 7.96 0.64 -27.90
C SER A 111 8.10 1.44 -26.60
N SER A 112 9.31 1.40 -26.02
CA SER A 112 9.69 2.14 -24.81
C SER A 112 10.26 3.53 -25.14
N LYS A 113 10.11 4.04 -26.38
CA LYS A 113 10.59 5.38 -26.76
C LYS A 113 10.01 6.52 -25.92
N PRO A 114 8.71 6.51 -25.53
CA PRO A 114 8.17 7.52 -24.63
C PRO A 114 8.89 7.50 -23.29
N LEU A 115 9.08 6.32 -22.68
CA LEU A 115 9.86 6.18 -21.45
C LEU A 115 11.31 6.64 -21.63
N HIS A 116 11.98 6.33 -22.73
CA HIS A 116 13.35 6.81 -22.96
C HIS A 116 13.42 8.34 -23.06
N THR A 117 12.42 8.96 -23.68
CA THR A 117 12.28 10.42 -23.76
C THR A 117 12.06 10.99 -22.37
N LEU A 118 11.15 10.39 -21.59
CA LEU A 118 10.89 10.75 -20.20
C LEU A 118 12.16 10.68 -19.36
N ILE A 119 12.92 9.58 -19.44
CA ILE A 119 14.20 9.40 -18.74
C ILE A 119 15.16 10.55 -19.07
N LYS A 120 15.31 10.92 -20.35
CA LYS A 120 16.18 12.04 -20.76
C LYS A 120 15.69 13.40 -20.30
N GLU A 121 14.38 13.60 -20.23
CA GLU A 121 13.78 14.86 -19.77
C GLU A 121 13.88 15.02 -18.25
N PHE A 122 13.85 13.92 -17.49
CA PHE A 122 13.87 13.95 -16.02
C PHE A 122 15.26 13.76 -15.41
N ILE A 123 16.16 13.09 -16.12
CA ILE A 123 17.57 12.94 -15.77
C ILE A 123 18.35 13.99 -16.55
N ILE A 124 18.18 15.23 -16.09
CA ILE A 124 18.65 16.43 -16.78
C ILE A 124 20.15 16.61 -16.59
N ASP A 125 20.67 16.17 -15.45
CA ASP A 125 22.04 16.45 -15.02
C ASP A 125 22.77 15.17 -14.55
N GLU A 126 23.19 14.35 -15.51
CA GLU A 126 24.02 13.17 -15.24
C GLU A 126 25.31 13.54 -14.49
N LYS A 127 25.84 14.74 -14.71
CA LYS A 127 27.00 15.24 -13.97
C LYS A 127 26.67 15.39 -12.48
N LYS A 128 25.54 16.00 -12.12
CA LYS A 128 25.08 16.10 -10.72
C LYS A 128 24.90 14.72 -10.08
N ILE A 129 24.38 13.75 -10.83
CA ILE A 129 24.21 12.37 -10.35
C ILE A 129 25.58 11.73 -10.06
N GLN A 130 26.54 11.86 -10.98
CA GLN A 130 27.92 11.38 -10.81
C GLN A 130 28.65 12.06 -9.65
N GLU A 131 28.38 13.34 -9.41
CA GLU A 131 28.97 14.13 -8.33
C GLU A 131 28.25 13.96 -6.97
N SER A 132 27.18 13.16 -6.90
CA SER A 132 26.38 12.97 -5.67
C SER A 132 27.15 12.33 -4.51
N GLY A 133 28.18 11.53 -4.82
CA GLY A 133 28.92 10.74 -3.82
C GLY A 133 28.15 9.54 -3.25
N ILE A 134 26.97 9.21 -3.81
CA ILE A 134 26.14 8.08 -3.39
C ILE A 134 26.50 6.84 -4.21
N ASP A 135 26.70 5.69 -3.54
CA ASP A 135 26.84 4.39 -4.19
C ASP A 135 25.50 3.99 -4.85
N PHE A 136 25.36 4.18 -6.17
CA PHE A 136 24.11 3.88 -6.88
C PHE A 136 24.20 2.62 -7.74
N GLY A 137 23.40 1.60 -7.45
CA GLY A 137 23.34 0.34 -8.18
C GLY A 137 22.03 0.15 -8.96
N ILE A 138 22.13 -0.17 -10.25
CA ILE A 138 21.00 -0.44 -11.15
C ILE A 138 20.99 -1.93 -11.49
N THR A 139 19.87 -2.60 -11.25
CA THR A 139 19.70 -4.01 -11.62
C THR A 139 19.02 -4.17 -12.98
N VAL A 140 19.54 -5.09 -13.80
CA VAL A 140 19.02 -5.44 -15.13
C VAL A 140 19.05 -6.96 -15.31
N THR A 141 18.23 -7.50 -16.20
CA THR A 141 18.30 -8.92 -16.60
C THR A 141 18.88 -9.03 -18.00
N GLU A 142 20.02 -9.72 -18.16
CA GLU A 142 20.57 -10.03 -19.48
C GLU A 142 19.76 -11.18 -20.11
N LEU A 143 19.16 -10.97 -21.29
CA LEU A 143 18.22 -11.93 -21.88
C LEU A 143 18.87 -13.23 -22.37
N SER A 144 20.13 -13.19 -22.79
CA SER A 144 20.88 -14.34 -23.31
C SER A 144 21.21 -15.34 -22.20
N SER A 145 21.74 -14.85 -21.07
CA SER A 145 22.12 -15.63 -19.89
C SER A 145 20.94 -15.86 -18.95
N ARG A 146 19.91 -15.00 -19.01
CA ARG A 146 18.81 -14.88 -18.04
C ARG A 146 19.30 -14.60 -16.63
N GLU A 147 20.51 -14.08 -16.47
CA GLU A 147 21.09 -13.70 -15.19
C GLU A 147 20.76 -12.23 -14.90
N GLN A 148 20.55 -11.94 -13.62
CA GLN A 148 20.45 -10.56 -13.17
C GLN A 148 21.87 -10.01 -12.96
N GLN A 149 22.08 -8.77 -13.37
CA GLN A 149 23.33 -8.04 -13.20
C GLN A 149 23.05 -6.74 -12.47
N THR A 150 23.98 -6.29 -11.65
CA THR A 150 23.97 -4.96 -11.06
C THR A 150 25.10 -4.15 -11.68
N TYR A 151 24.76 -2.98 -12.22
CA TYR A 151 25.73 -1.99 -12.69
C TYR A 151 25.73 -0.83 -11.71
N TYR A 152 26.89 -0.54 -11.11
CA TYR A 152 27.03 0.64 -10.27
C TYR A 152 27.31 1.86 -11.13
N LEU A 153 26.92 3.04 -10.65
CA LEU A 153 27.09 4.31 -11.35
C LEU A 153 28.55 4.58 -11.76
N GLU A 154 29.50 4.13 -10.95
CA GLU A 154 30.95 4.20 -11.20
C GLU A 154 31.40 3.33 -12.40
N ASP A 155 30.65 2.28 -12.72
CA ASP A 155 30.93 1.35 -13.83
C ASP A 155 30.20 1.75 -15.12
N ILE A 156 29.26 2.70 -15.06
CA ILE A 156 28.46 3.13 -16.21
C ILE A 156 29.21 4.23 -16.97
N PRO A 157 29.46 4.05 -18.29
CA PRO A 157 30.08 5.10 -19.09
C PRO A 157 29.24 6.39 -19.09
N TYR A 158 29.91 7.53 -18.89
CA TYR A 158 29.27 8.84 -18.95
C TYR A 158 28.50 9.04 -20.26
N GLY A 159 27.26 9.49 -20.18
CA GLY A 159 26.35 9.66 -21.30
C GLY A 159 25.53 8.42 -21.64
N GLN A 160 25.61 7.34 -20.86
CA GLN A 160 24.83 6.11 -21.05
C GLN A 160 23.89 5.77 -19.90
N LEU A 161 23.84 6.57 -18.82
CA LEU A 161 22.99 6.28 -17.66
C LEU A 161 21.52 6.08 -18.04
N ASP A 162 21.02 6.87 -18.99
CA ASP A 162 19.66 6.75 -19.53
C ASP A 162 19.36 5.37 -20.12
N LEU A 163 20.34 4.75 -20.80
CA LEU A 163 20.20 3.41 -21.39
C LEU A 163 20.13 2.32 -20.32
N TYR A 164 20.96 2.40 -19.27
CA TYR A 164 20.93 1.42 -18.18
C TYR A 164 19.64 1.51 -17.36
N LEU A 165 19.12 2.73 -17.17
CA LEU A 165 17.83 2.96 -16.55
C LEU A 165 16.66 2.46 -17.41
N LEU A 166 16.71 2.71 -18.72
CA LEU A 166 15.74 2.18 -19.67
C LEU A 166 15.76 0.65 -19.69
N ALA A 167 16.95 0.04 -19.68
CA ALA A 167 17.13 -1.40 -19.59
C ALA A 167 16.51 -1.97 -18.31
N SER A 168 16.77 -1.33 -17.16
CA SER A 168 16.22 -1.74 -15.87
C SER A 168 14.68 -1.71 -15.84
N ALA A 169 14.04 -0.83 -16.62
CA ALA A 169 12.59 -0.67 -16.71
C ALA A 169 11.97 -1.33 -17.98
N SER A 170 12.72 -2.13 -18.74
CA SER A 170 12.26 -2.78 -19.96
C SER A 170 11.49 -4.08 -19.68
N LEU A 171 10.20 -3.98 -19.31
CA LEU A 171 9.34 -5.12 -18.96
C LEU A 171 8.99 -6.04 -20.15
N TYR A 172 9.96 -6.80 -20.66
CA TYR A 172 9.81 -7.66 -21.83
C TYR A 172 9.09 -8.99 -21.54
N PRO A 173 7.97 -9.35 -22.18
CA PRO A 173 7.58 -8.93 -23.53
C PRO A 173 6.45 -7.90 -23.60
N ALA A 174 6.04 -7.30 -22.49
CA ALA A 174 5.04 -6.22 -22.52
C ALA A 174 5.62 -4.97 -23.20
N MET A 175 6.89 -4.67 -22.94
CA MET A 175 7.69 -3.60 -23.54
C MET A 175 8.85 -4.17 -24.37
N SER A 176 9.46 -3.35 -25.21
CA SER A 176 10.69 -3.71 -25.93
C SER A 176 11.86 -3.88 -24.95
N PHE A 177 12.79 -4.79 -25.26
CA PHE A 177 14.08 -4.88 -24.57
C PHE A 177 14.99 -3.71 -24.96
N THR A 178 16.02 -3.45 -24.16
CA THR A 178 17.05 -2.43 -24.45
C THR A 178 18.35 -3.09 -24.89
N GLU A 179 18.97 -2.57 -25.94
CA GLU A 179 20.28 -3.03 -26.42
C GLU A 179 21.37 -2.09 -25.92
N ILE A 180 22.38 -2.62 -25.22
CA ILE A 180 23.57 -1.89 -24.80
C ILE A 180 24.78 -2.71 -25.26
N GLU A 181 25.62 -2.11 -26.10
CA GLU A 181 26.85 -2.73 -26.64
C GLU A 181 26.63 -4.12 -27.27
N GLY A 182 25.53 -4.30 -28.00
CA GLY A 182 25.18 -5.57 -28.67
C GLY A 182 24.62 -6.66 -27.76
N LYS A 183 24.43 -6.38 -26.46
CA LYS A 183 23.72 -7.25 -25.51
C LYS A 183 22.29 -6.76 -25.31
N HIS A 184 21.37 -7.70 -25.11
CA HIS A 184 19.97 -7.40 -24.88
C HIS A 184 19.61 -7.54 -23.40
N TYR A 185 19.01 -6.48 -22.85
CA TYR A 185 18.61 -6.39 -21.46
C TYR A 185 17.12 -6.17 -21.33
N ALA A 186 16.54 -6.77 -20.30
CA ALA A 186 15.18 -6.56 -19.83
C ALA A 186 15.20 -6.09 -18.38
N ASP A 187 14.00 -5.87 -17.84
CA ASP A 187 13.78 -5.37 -16.49
C ASP A 187 14.59 -6.17 -15.45
N GLY A 188 15.10 -5.49 -14.43
CA GLY A 188 15.88 -6.16 -13.38
C GLY A 188 15.03 -7.12 -12.53
N GLY A 189 13.71 -6.95 -12.49
CA GLY A 189 12.82 -7.61 -11.53
C GLY A 189 12.45 -9.06 -11.82
N TYR A 190 12.99 -9.69 -12.87
CA TYR A 190 12.64 -11.08 -13.24
C TYR A 190 13.15 -12.12 -12.24
N ARG A 191 14.32 -11.89 -11.65
CA ARG A 191 14.87 -12.77 -10.60
C ARG A 191 14.60 -12.21 -9.21
N GLU A 192 15.00 -10.97 -9.02
CA GLU A 192 14.92 -10.28 -7.73
C GLU A 192 14.37 -8.88 -7.96
N ASN A 193 13.17 -8.63 -7.45
CA ASN A 193 12.49 -7.36 -7.64
C ASN A 193 12.91 -6.29 -6.63
N VAL A 194 13.51 -6.69 -5.50
CA VAL A 194 13.96 -5.80 -4.44
C VAL A 194 15.45 -6.05 -4.23
N PRO A 195 16.34 -5.18 -4.73
CA PRO A 195 17.77 -5.48 -4.86
C PRO A 195 18.54 -5.25 -3.54
N VAL A 196 18.23 -6.07 -2.54
CA VAL A 196 18.84 -6.00 -1.20
C VAL A 196 20.30 -6.47 -1.21
N ASP A 197 20.59 -7.61 -1.87
CA ASP A 197 21.94 -8.18 -1.93
C ASP A 197 22.99 -7.16 -2.42
N PRO A 198 22.78 -6.41 -3.53
CA PRO A 198 23.69 -5.33 -3.92
C PRO A 198 23.93 -4.29 -2.83
N ALA A 199 22.90 -3.86 -2.10
CA ALA A 199 23.06 -2.89 -1.02
C ALA A 199 23.90 -3.47 0.13
N LEU A 200 23.65 -4.73 0.50
CA LEU A 200 24.43 -5.43 1.53
C LEU A 200 25.92 -5.52 1.19
N THR A 201 26.30 -5.64 -0.09
CA THR A 201 27.72 -5.66 -0.49
C THR A 201 28.47 -4.38 -0.13
N LYS A 202 27.75 -3.26 0.03
CA LYS A 202 28.30 -1.96 0.43
C LYS A 202 28.33 -1.77 1.97
N GLN A 203 27.93 -2.79 2.75
CA GLN A 203 28.02 -2.83 4.21
C GLN A 203 27.33 -1.63 4.90
N PRO A 204 26.00 -1.48 4.76
CA PRO A 204 25.25 -0.45 5.46
C PRO A 204 25.07 -0.77 6.94
N ASP A 205 24.93 0.27 7.76
CA ASP A 205 24.53 0.15 9.18
C ASP A 205 23.00 0.22 9.32
N LEU A 206 22.35 0.98 8.43
CA LEU A 206 20.89 1.11 8.33
C LEU A 206 20.44 0.74 6.91
N LEU A 207 19.49 -0.18 6.81
CA LEU A 207 18.89 -0.64 5.58
C LEU A 207 17.41 -0.28 5.52
N ILE A 208 17.04 0.60 4.59
CA ILE A 208 15.66 1.02 4.34
C ILE A 208 15.21 0.37 3.03
N ILE A 209 14.20 -0.50 3.10
CA ILE A 209 13.70 -1.26 1.95
C ILE A 209 12.31 -0.74 1.58
N ALA A 210 12.20 -0.06 0.45
CA ALA A 210 10.93 0.41 -0.09
C ALA A 210 10.34 -0.63 -1.08
N ASP A 211 9.58 -1.57 -0.53
CA ASP A 211 8.99 -2.68 -1.28
C ASP A 211 7.56 -2.38 -1.74
N ILE A 212 7.44 -2.15 -3.04
CA ILE A 212 6.18 -1.84 -3.72
C ILE A 212 5.52 -3.07 -4.35
N ASN A 213 6.01 -4.28 -4.05
CA ASN A 213 5.47 -5.51 -4.61
C ASN A 213 4.38 -6.11 -3.70
N THR A 214 3.13 -5.69 -3.92
CA THR A 214 2.00 -6.10 -3.07
C THR A 214 1.58 -7.58 -3.18
N ASN A 215 2.12 -8.34 -4.14
CA ASN A 215 1.70 -9.73 -4.43
C ASN A 215 2.86 -10.70 -4.75
N GLY A 216 4.12 -10.28 -4.59
CA GLY A 216 5.29 -11.11 -4.93
C GLY A 216 5.72 -12.02 -3.79
N LYS A 217 6.32 -13.18 -4.11
CA LYS A 217 7.17 -13.87 -3.14
C LYS A 217 8.38 -12.97 -2.89
N ILE A 218 8.51 -12.44 -1.69
CA ILE A 218 9.78 -11.89 -1.21
C ILE A 218 10.76 -13.06 -1.24
N ARG A 219 11.89 -12.89 -1.92
CA ARG A 219 13.00 -13.84 -1.79
C ARG A 219 13.48 -13.73 -0.34
N ASP A 220 13.72 -14.86 0.33
CA ASP A 220 14.38 -14.84 1.63
C ASP A 220 15.84 -14.38 1.43
N TYR A 221 16.09 -13.08 1.50
CA TYR A 221 17.42 -12.54 1.74
C TYR A 221 17.71 -12.64 3.23
N THR A 222 18.95 -13.00 3.57
CA THR A 222 19.40 -13.02 4.97
C THR A 222 20.09 -11.70 5.24
N ILE A 223 19.44 -10.84 6.02
CA ILE A 223 20.05 -9.61 6.51
C ILE A 223 20.75 -9.94 7.84
N PRO A 224 22.04 -9.59 7.99
CA PRO A 224 22.73 -9.73 9.26
C PRO A 224 22.02 -8.99 10.40
N ASP A 225 21.95 -9.60 11.59
CA ASP A 225 21.21 -9.07 12.75
C ASP A 225 21.75 -7.71 13.22
N GLU A 226 23.01 -7.39 12.92
CA GLU A 226 23.65 -6.11 13.23
C GLU A 226 23.17 -4.93 12.38
N ILE A 227 22.50 -5.18 11.24
CA ILE A 227 22.02 -4.12 10.35
C ILE A 227 20.60 -3.72 10.78
N GLU A 228 20.44 -2.48 11.25
CA GLU A 228 19.11 -1.95 11.52
C GLU A 228 18.31 -1.94 10.21
N THR A 229 17.12 -2.53 10.20
CA THR A 229 16.34 -2.71 8.97
C THR A 229 14.93 -2.18 9.12
N HIS A 230 14.54 -1.30 8.18
CA HIS A 230 13.18 -0.81 8.01
C HIS A 230 12.64 -1.32 6.69
N HIS A 231 11.83 -2.38 6.74
CA HIS A 231 11.11 -2.88 5.56
C HIS A 231 9.76 -2.20 5.44
N ILE A 232 9.67 -1.27 4.49
CA ILE A 232 8.53 -0.39 4.28
C ILE A 232 7.72 -0.93 3.10
N THR A 233 6.48 -1.33 3.37
CA THR A 233 5.53 -1.80 2.37
C THR A 233 4.10 -1.43 2.75
N SER A 234 3.24 -1.27 1.74
CA SER A 234 1.85 -0.87 1.94
C SER A 234 0.94 -2.08 2.09
N LYS A 235 0.11 -2.05 3.14
CA LYS A 235 -1.06 -2.95 3.27
C LYS A 235 -2.19 -2.59 2.28
N TRP A 236 -2.24 -1.33 1.86
CA TRP A 236 -3.19 -0.85 0.87
C TRP A 236 -2.73 -1.18 -0.56
N PRO A 237 -3.67 -1.46 -1.48
CA PRO A 237 -3.34 -1.67 -2.88
C PRO A 237 -2.76 -0.40 -3.50
N LEU A 238 -1.57 -0.54 -4.12
CA LEU A 238 -0.86 0.56 -4.79
C LEU A 238 -1.26 0.77 -6.27
N GLY A 239 -2.28 0.05 -6.76
CA GLY A 239 -2.63 0.04 -8.18
C GLY A 239 -1.98 -1.09 -9.00
N ASP A 240 -2.23 -1.10 -10.30
CA ASP A 240 -1.61 -2.05 -11.24
C ASP A 240 -0.33 -1.46 -11.84
N MET A 241 0.68 -2.30 -12.02
CA MET A 241 2.02 -1.90 -12.46
C MET A 241 2.05 -1.06 -13.75
N LEU A 242 1.12 -1.32 -14.67
CA LEU A 242 1.09 -0.66 -15.99
C LEU A 242 0.00 0.41 -16.13
N LEU A 243 -0.75 0.69 -15.07
CA LEU A 243 -1.81 1.71 -15.08
C LEU A 243 -1.35 2.93 -14.30
N PHE A 244 -0.87 3.94 -15.03
CA PHE A 244 -0.45 5.22 -14.49
C PHE A 244 -1.65 6.17 -14.39
N ASP A 245 -1.90 6.68 -13.17
CA ASP A 245 -3.00 7.57 -12.82
C ASP A 245 -2.54 8.53 -11.72
N GLY A 246 -2.62 9.83 -11.97
CA GLY A 246 -2.15 10.87 -11.04
C GLY A 246 -2.83 10.86 -9.68
N SER A 247 -4.14 10.61 -9.65
CA SER A 247 -4.90 10.49 -8.39
C SER A 247 -4.41 9.30 -7.56
N ARG A 248 -4.10 8.16 -8.21
CA ARG A 248 -3.49 7.01 -7.52
C ARG A 248 -2.07 7.34 -7.04
N ALA A 249 -1.28 8.04 -7.86
CA ALA A 249 0.07 8.41 -7.49
C ALA A 249 0.09 9.29 -6.23
N GLU A 250 -0.83 10.26 -6.11
CA GLU A 250 -0.98 11.08 -4.92
C GLU A 250 -1.29 10.25 -3.66
N VAL A 251 -2.22 9.29 -3.76
CA VAL A 251 -2.54 8.36 -2.66
C VAL A 251 -1.31 7.53 -2.29
N ASN A 252 -0.62 6.96 -3.27
CA ASN A 252 0.56 6.15 -3.05
C ASN A 252 1.69 6.94 -2.38
N ILE A 253 1.91 8.20 -2.78
CA ILE A 253 2.89 9.11 -2.14
C ILE A 253 2.53 9.31 -0.66
N GLN A 254 1.26 9.57 -0.34
CA GLN A 254 0.84 9.72 1.06
C GLN A 254 1.01 8.43 1.85
N LEU A 255 0.66 7.28 1.27
CA LEU A 255 0.84 5.98 1.91
C LEU A 255 2.33 5.70 2.18
N GLY A 256 3.21 5.94 1.21
CA GLY A 256 4.65 5.75 1.36
C GLY A 256 5.24 6.62 2.44
N TYR A 257 4.78 7.87 2.54
CA TYR A 257 5.16 8.77 3.62
C TYR A 257 4.72 8.21 4.98
N LEU A 258 3.44 7.89 5.14
CA LEU A 258 2.88 7.47 6.42
C LEU A 258 3.42 6.11 6.89
N ASP A 259 3.61 5.15 5.99
CA ASP A 259 4.19 3.85 6.32
C ASP A 259 5.66 3.97 6.74
N THR A 260 6.42 4.85 6.08
CA THR A 260 7.81 5.16 6.51
C THR A 260 7.81 5.81 7.89
N MET A 261 6.95 6.81 8.11
CA MET A 261 6.87 7.47 9.41
C MET A 261 6.47 6.49 10.52
N LYS A 262 5.60 5.50 10.24
CA LYS A 262 5.29 4.40 11.18
C LYS A 262 6.49 3.47 11.40
N SER A 263 7.28 3.14 10.37
CA SER A 263 8.44 2.25 10.53
C SER A 263 9.50 2.86 11.46
N PHE A 264 9.70 4.17 11.39
CA PHE A 264 10.57 4.94 12.29
C PHE A 264 9.90 5.32 13.61
N GLU A 265 8.76 4.71 13.94
CA GLU A 265 7.98 4.97 15.15
C GLU A 265 7.67 6.46 15.35
N MET A 266 7.36 7.23 14.30
CA MET A 266 6.85 8.59 14.47
C MET A 266 5.34 8.58 14.71
N TYR A 267 4.64 7.59 14.15
CA TYR A 267 3.21 7.36 14.32
C TYR A 267 2.94 5.90 14.67
N GLU A 268 1.73 5.62 15.14
CA GLU A 268 1.24 4.25 15.39
C GLU A 268 0.09 3.88 14.45
N GLY A 269 -0.28 2.61 14.46
CA GLY A 269 -1.32 2.04 13.61
C GLY A 269 -0.77 1.02 12.64
N SER A 270 -1.67 0.43 11.84
CA SER A 270 -1.37 -0.64 10.91
C SER A 270 -1.95 -0.28 9.54
N TRP A 271 -3.28 -0.28 9.40
CA TRP A 271 -3.95 0.17 8.17
C TRP A 271 -4.10 1.69 8.12
N TYR A 272 -4.26 2.33 9.27
CA TYR A 272 -4.35 3.78 9.39
C TYR A 272 -3.17 4.29 10.18
N THR A 273 -3.05 5.62 10.27
CA THR A 273 -1.94 6.27 10.94
C THR A 273 -2.49 7.19 12.00
N PHE A 274 -2.02 7.04 13.24
CA PHE A 274 -2.48 7.77 14.41
C PHE A 274 -1.30 8.42 15.14
N ASP A 275 -1.56 9.54 15.79
CA ASP A 275 -0.61 10.12 16.73
C ASP A 275 -0.40 9.19 17.95
N LYS A 276 0.85 9.09 18.43
CA LYS A 276 1.26 8.21 19.55
C LYS A 276 0.51 8.52 20.85
N ASP A 277 0.25 9.79 21.14
CA ASP A 277 -0.37 10.19 22.40
C ASP A 277 -1.87 9.90 22.41
N SER A 278 -2.47 9.78 21.23
CA SER A 278 -3.90 9.62 21.02
C SER A 278 -4.39 8.25 21.53
N LEU A 279 -3.68 7.14 21.28
CA LEU A 279 -4.14 5.82 21.73
C LEU A 279 -3.94 5.56 23.23
N GLN A 280 -2.82 5.95 23.85
CA GLN A 280 -2.58 5.60 25.26
C GLN A 280 -3.69 6.11 26.18
N GLN A 281 -4.23 7.29 25.86
CA GLN A 281 -5.35 7.89 26.58
C GLN A 281 -6.66 7.15 26.29
N HIS A 282 -6.87 6.73 25.04
CA HIS A 282 -8.06 5.99 24.61
C HIS A 282 -8.11 4.55 25.10
N SER A 283 -7.02 3.79 25.05
CA SER A 283 -6.98 2.36 25.40
C SER A 283 -7.40 2.06 26.84
N LYS A 284 -7.04 2.93 27.80
CA LYS A 284 -7.46 2.76 29.20
C LYS A 284 -8.98 2.91 29.38
N ARG A 285 -9.58 3.85 28.65
CA ARG A 285 -11.04 4.07 28.67
C ARG A 285 -11.76 2.98 27.88
N PHE A 286 -11.19 2.59 26.75
CA PHE A 286 -11.71 1.58 25.83
C PHE A 286 -12.08 0.29 26.56
N TYR A 287 -11.15 -0.33 27.28
CA TYR A 287 -11.43 -1.61 27.95
C TYR A 287 -12.46 -1.50 29.07
N LYS A 288 -12.51 -0.36 29.77
CA LYS A 288 -13.53 -0.11 30.78
C LYS A 288 -14.90 0.00 30.14
N GLN A 289 -15.03 0.83 29.11
CA GLN A 289 -16.28 1.03 28.37
C GLN A 289 -16.73 -0.26 27.68
N LEU A 290 -15.81 -1.02 27.10
CA LEU A 290 -16.10 -2.32 26.51
C LEU A 290 -16.63 -3.30 27.56
N ALA A 291 -16.03 -3.35 28.75
CA ALA A 291 -16.53 -4.18 29.84
C ALA A 291 -17.94 -3.76 30.29
N ASP A 292 -18.19 -2.46 30.46
CA ASP A 292 -19.49 -1.92 30.81
C ASP A 292 -20.55 -2.26 29.74
N PHE A 293 -20.21 -2.11 28.46
CA PHE A 293 -21.06 -2.50 27.32
C PHE A 293 -21.37 -4.00 27.28
N LEU A 294 -20.38 -4.86 27.53
CA LEU A 294 -20.60 -6.31 27.56
C LEU A 294 -21.51 -6.75 28.71
N LEU A 295 -21.69 -5.92 29.74
CA LEU A 295 -22.67 -6.15 30.80
C LEU A 295 -24.09 -5.75 30.40
N THR A 296 -24.23 -4.76 29.52
CA THR A 296 -25.53 -4.20 29.09
C THR A 296 -26.04 -4.77 27.77
N VAL A 297 -25.19 -5.43 26.98
CA VAL A 297 -25.58 -6.08 25.73
C VAL A 297 -26.64 -7.17 25.98
N ASN A 298 -27.56 -7.34 25.03
CA ASN A 298 -28.63 -8.34 25.10
C ASN A 298 -28.12 -9.74 25.48
N ASP A 299 -28.90 -10.45 26.31
CA ASP A 299 -28.58 -11.79 26.86
C ASP A 299 -28.14 -12.82 25.80
N ASP A 300 -28.64 -12.72 24.58
CA ASP A 300 -28.27 -13.61 23.47
C ASP A 300 -26.79 -13.43 23.06
N VAL A 301 -26.40 -12.18 22.84
CA VAL A 301 -25.03 -11.81 22.48
C VAL A 301 -24.10 -12.11 23.64
N LYS A 302 -24.53 -11.79 24.86
CA LYS A 302 -23.81 -12.10 26.08
C LYS A 302 -23.59 -13.60 26.23
N SER A 303 -24.62 -14.42 25.99
CA SER A 303 -24.49 -15.88 26.02
C SER A 303 -23.55 -16.42 24.95
N TYR A 304 -23.54 -15.83 23.75
CA TYR A 304 -22.61 -16.20 22.68
C TYR A 304 -21.17 -15.86 23.05
N LEU A 305 -20.94 -14.63 23.52
CA LEU A 305 -19.62 -14.12 23.91
C LEU A 305 -19.10 -14.75 25.20
N HIS A 306 -19.93 -15.27 26.10
CA HIS A 306 -19.46 -15.99 27.29
C HIS A 306 -18.73 -17.31 26.98
N GLN A 307 -18.92 -17.86 25.78
CA GLN A 307 -18.21 -19.07 25.35
C GLN A 307 -16.82 -18.70 24.85
N GLU A 308 -15.78 -19.19 25.53
CA GLU A 308 -14.38 -18.92 25.20
C GLU A 308 -14.03 -19.28 23.74
N GLU A 309 -14.57 -20.38 23.23
CA GLU A 309 -14.39 -20.81 21.83
C GLU A 309 -14.85 -19.73 20.83
N ASN A 310 -15.97 -19.08 21.10
CA ASN A 310 -16.49 -18.02 20.23
C ASN A 310 -15.63 -16.75 20.31
N GLN A 311 -15.14 -16.40 21.50
CA GLN A 311 -14.22 -15.26 21.65
C GLN A 311 -12.93 -15.49 20.86
N LEU A 312 -12.30 -16.66 21.03
CA LEU A 312 -11.08 -17.03 20.32
C LEU A 312 -11.29 -17.08 18.80
N PHE A 313 -12.44 -17.58 18.36
CA PHE A 313 -12.81 -17.58 16.95
C PHE A 313 -12.89 -16.15 16.39
N LEU A 314 -13.64 -15.25 17.02
CA LEU A 314 -13.77 -13.85 16.56
C LEU A 314 -12.41 -13.12 16.58
N LEU A 315 -11.62 -13.29 17.64
CA LEU A 315 -10.30 -12.69 17.74
C LEU A 315 -9.35 -13.22 16.65
N GLY A 316 -9.39 -14.52 16.36
CA GLY A 316 -8.61 -15.11 15.27
C GLY A 316 -9.01 -14.57 13.90
N GLN A 317 -10.31 -14.33 13.68
CA GLN A 317 -10.81 -13.73 12.44
C GLN A 317 -10.39 -12.26 12.31
N LEU A 318 -10.54 -11.45 13.36
CA LEU A 318 -10.06 -10.07 13.38
C LEU A 318 -8.54 -10.00 13.15
N ASN A 319 -7.77 -10.91 13.76
CA ASN A 319 -6.32 -10.98 13.58
C ASN A 319 -5.93 -11.29 12.12
N THR A 320 -6.67 -12.19 11.48
CA THR A 320 -6.47 -12.54 10.08
C THR A 320 -6.76 -11.34 9.17
N GLU A 321 -7.90 -10.67 9.36
CA GLU A 321 -8.30 -9.51 8.55
C GLU A 321 -7.41 -8.27 8.78
N TRP A 322 -6.95 -8.07 10.01
CA TRP A 322 -6.06 -6.97 10.37
C TRP A 322 -4.64 -7.16 9.82
N MET A 323 -4.27 -8.39 9.45
CA MET A 323 -2.95 -8.74 8.90
C MET A 323 -1.80 -8.32 9.84
N GLY A 324 -1.93 -8.63 11.12
CA GLY A 324 -0.93 -8.31 12.15
C GLY A 324 -0.90 -9.33 13.27
N MET A 325 -0.05 -9.10 14.28
CA MET A 325 -0.08 -9.85 15.54
C MET A 325 -0.92 -9.05 16.55
N MET A 326 -2.15 -9.47 16.78
CA MET A 326 -3.06 -8.79 17.67
C MET A 326 -2.88 -9.27 19.11
N GLY A 327 -2.31 -8.41 19.94
CA GLY A 327 -2.34 -8.54 21.39
C GLY A 327 -3.40 -7.63 22.02
N LYS A 328 -3.27 -7.47 23.34
CA LYS A 328 -4.14 -6.57 24.12
C LYS A 328 -3.91 -5.09 23.78
N LYS A 329 -2.72 -4.69 23.31
CA LYS A 329 -2.50 -3.29 22.91
C LYS A 329 -3.13 -3.02 21.54
N GLU A 330 -3.17 -4.03 20.68
CA GLU A 330 -3.53 -3.93 19.26
C GLU A 330 -5.02 -4.08 19.00
N LEU A 331 -5.77 -4.79 19.87
CA LEU A 331 -7.21 -5.02 19.67
C LEU A 331 -8.02 -3.73 19.44
N PRO A 332 -7.82 -2.62 20.19
CA PRO A 332 -8.50 -1.36 19.89
C PRO A 332 -8.18 -0.86 18.47
N TYR A 333 -6.91 -0.81 18.06
CA TYR A 333 -6.54 -0.42 16.70
C TYR A 333 -7.23 -1.30 15.67
N ALA A 334 -7.18 -2.62 15.85
CA ALA A 334 -7.78 -3.54 14.90
C ALA A 334 -9.27 -3.28 14.71
N LEU A 335 -10.02 -3.05 15.78
CA LEU A 335 -11.44 -2.75 15.69
C LEU A 335 -11.72 -1.42 15.00
N TYR A 336 -11.04 -0.33 15.39
CA TYR A 336 -11.20 0.97 14.73
C TYR A 336 -10.80 0.90 13.25
N GLU A 337 -9.59 0.42 12.95
CA GLU A 337 -9.05 0.39 11.59
C GLU A 337 -9.86 -0.50 10.65
N LEU A 338 -10.26 -1.70 11.09
CA LEU A 338 -11.09 -2.58 10.27
C LEU A 338 -12.48 -1.98 10.02
N THR A 339 -13.04 -1.29 11.02
CA THR A 339 -14.31 -0.57 10.87
C THR A 339 -14.16 0.59 9.88
N GLY A 340 -13.10 1.38 10.01
CA GLY A 340 -12.78 2.46 9.06
C GLY A 340 -12.59 1.95 7.63
N LYS A 341 -11.89 0.82 7.46
CA LYS A 341 -11.71 0.15 6.16
C LYS A 341 -13.04 -0.31 5.57
N MET A 342 -13.90 -0.93 6.38
CA MET A 342 -15.24 -1.34 5.95
C MET A 342 -16.11 -0.15 5.55
N LEU A 343 -15.95 1.01 6.20
CA LEU A 343 -16.65 2.26 5.88
C LEU A 343 -15.90 3.15 4.86
N HIS A 344 -14.84 2.62 4.24
CA HIS A 344 -14.02 3.30 3.23
C HIS A 344 -13.43 4.65 3.68
N ILE A 345 -13.06 4.79 4.96
CA ILE A 345 -12.36 5.98 5.47
C ILE A 345 -10.98 6.08 4.79
N PRO A 346 -10.55 7.28 4.32
CA PRO A 346 -9.26 7.45 3.63
C PRO A 346 -8.05 7.13 4.53
N PRO A 347 -7.04 6.40 4.06
CA PRO A 347 -5.87 6.04 4.87
C PRO A 347 -4.68 7.02 4.75
N THR A 348 -4.91 8.20 4.19
CA THR A 348 -3.88 9.10 3.62
C THR A 348 -3.56 10.30 4.49
N LYS A 349 -3.99 10.29 5.75
CA LYS A 349 -3.62 11.30 6.74
C LYS A 349 -3.38 10.68 8.11
N VAL A 350 -2.73 11.45 8.98
CA VAL A 350 -2.65 11.14 10.41
C VAL A 350 -3.98 11.52 11.05
N TYR A 351 -4.52 10.61 11.87
CA TYR A 351 -5.76 10.81 12.59
C TYR A 351 -5.53 10.97 14.09
N GLU A 352 -6.30 11.86 14.71
CA GLU A 352 -6.62 11.75 16.13
C GLU A 352 -7.70 10.69 16.33
N PHE A 353 -7.62 9.89 17.41
CA PHE A 353 -8.59 8.82 17.66
C PHE A 353 -10.03 9.32 17.78
N ASN A 354 -10.25 10.48 18.42
CA ASN A 354 -11.58 11.08 18.52
C ASN A 354 -12.12 11.50 17.15
N GLU A 355 -11.27 12.07 16.30
CA GLU A 355 -11.64 12.45 14.92
C GLU A 355 -11.99 11.21 14.11
N PHE A 356 -11.20 10.14 14.23
CA PHE A 356 -11.46 8.89 13.51
C PHE A 356 -12.74 8.20 13.97
N GLU A 357 -13.01 8.18 15.29
CA GLU A 357 -14.27 7.67 15.84
C GLU A 357 -15.48 8.49 15.37
N GLN A 358 -15.36 9.82 15.32
CA GLN A 358 -16.40 10.69 14.76
C GLN A 358 -16.64 10.41 13.28
N GLU A 359 -15.59 10.27 12.47
CA GLU A 359 -15.73 9.93 11.04
C GLU A 359 -16.42 8.56 10.84
N ILE A 360 -16.11 7.57 11.70
CA ILE A 360 -16.80 6.27 11.72
C ILE A 360 -18.30 6.48 11.97
N LEU A 361 -18.65 7.21 13.04
CA LEU A 361 -20.04 7.42 13.43
C LEU A 361 -20.82 8.22 12.39
N GLU A 362 -20.24 9.28 11.82
CA GLU A 362 -20.88 10.09 10.78
C GLU A 362 -21.15 9.28 9.51
N ARG A 363 -20.17 8.48 9.07
CA ARG A 363 -20.37 7.61 7.89
C ARG A 363 -21.43 6.57 8.16
N TYR A 364 -21.41 5.98 9.34
CA TYR A 364 -22.42 5.06 9.78
C TYR A 364 -23.83 5.69 9.75
N GLU A 365 -24.02 6.88 10.35
CA GLU A 365 -25.31 7.57 10.39
C GLU A 365 -25.84 7.89 9.00
N ARG A 366 -24.99 8.43 8.11
CA ARG A 366 -25.35 8.70 6.71
C ARG A 366 -25.83 7.43 6.02
N MET A 367 -25.19 6.30 6.27
CA MET A 367 -25.54 5.02 5.66
C MET A 367 -26.85 4.44 6.20
N THR A 368 -27.18 4.66 7.48
CA THR A 368 -28.46 4.20 8.05
C THR A 368 -29.68 5.03 7.68
N ASN A 369 -29.48 6.30 7.30
CA ASN A 369 -30.57 7.19 6.89
C ASN A 369 -31.06 6.92 5.45
N GLU A 370 -30.32 6.14 4.66
CA GLU A 370 -30.69 5.82 3.28
C GLU A 370 -31.64 4.63 3.20
N THR A 371 -32.81 4.85 2.61
CA THR A 371 -33.86 3.83 2.49
C THR A 371 -33.64 2.81 1.38
N SER A 372 -32.73 3.08 0.43
CA SER A 372 -32.53 2.24 -0.75
C SER A 372 -31.07 1.77 -0.92
N PHE A 373 -30.95 0.53 -1.39
CA PHE A 373 -29.67 -0.14 -1.61
C PHE A 373 -28.77 0.56 -2.65
N GLN A 374 -29.35 1.13 -3.72
CA GLN A 374 -28.57 1.86 -4.72
C GLN A 374 -28.02 3.17 -4.18
N ASP A 375 -28.73 3.79 -3.25
CA ASP A 375 -28.31 5.05 -2.64
C ASP A 375 -27.14 4.80 -1.67
N LEU A 376 -27.15 3.69 -0.94
CA LEU A 376 -26.05 3.31 -0.05
C LEU A 376 -24.74 3.03 -0.82
N VAL A 377 -24.79 2.33 -1.96
CA VAL A 377 -23.60 2.11 -2.81
C VAL A 377 -23.11 3.43 -3.43
N LYS A 378 -24.02 4.30 -3.88
CA LYS A 378 -23.66 5.64 -4.38
C LYS A 378 -23.05 6.51 -3.30
N VAL A 379 -23.57 6.49 -2.07
CA VAL A 379 -22.99 7.21 -0.93
C VAL A 379 -21.59 6.70 -0.63
N LEU A 380 -21.36 5.38 -0.67
CA LEU A 380 -20.01 4.82 -0.51
C LEU A 380 -19.05 5.23 -1.63
N GLN A 381 -19.52 5.26 -2.88
CA GLN A 381 -18.73 5.72 -4.02
C GLN A 381 -18.43 7.23 -3.91
N ASN A 382 -19.41 8.04 -3.53
CA ASN A 382 -19.28 9.48 -3.36
C ASN A 382 -18.44 9.85 -2.13
N ASN A 383 -18.38 8.97 -1.11
CA ASN A 383 -17.52 9.13 0.06
C ASN A 383 -16.07 8.72 -0.21
N ARG A 384 -15.76 8.15 -1.39
CA ARG A 384 -14.38 7.97 -1.81
C ARG A 384 -13.82 9.34 -2.16
N THR A 385 -12.79 9.73 -1.43
CA THR A 385 -12.09 11.00 -1.67
C THR A 385 -11.26 10.97 -2.95
N TYR A 386 -11.05 9.78 -3.52
CA TYR A 386 -10.13 9.57 -4.64
C TYR A 386 -10.83 8.99 -5.85
N ASP A 387 -10.69 9.68 -6.97
CA ASP A 387 -11.09 9.20 -8.30
C ASP A 387 -9.87 8.71 -9.07
N PHE A 388 -9.46 7.47 -8.74
CA PHE A 388 -8.39 6.75 -9.42
C PHE A 388 -8.92 5.52 -10.16
N VAL A 389 -8.12 5.03 -11.12
CA VAL A 389 -8.38 3.72 -11.75
C VAL A 389 -8.23 2.60 -10.71
N LYS A 390 -9.28 1.77 -10.61
CA LYS A 390 -9.32 0.60 -9.72
C LYS A 390 -8.57 -0.57 -10.35
N THR A 391 -7.86 -1.31 -9.51
CA THR A 391 -7.26 -2.60 -9.85
C THR A 391 -8.34 -3.65 -10.08
N ALA A 392 -7.97 -4.77 -10.69
CA ALA A 392 -8.85 -5.95 -10.80
C ALA A 392 -9.42 -6.38 -9.44
N LYS A 393 -8.61 -6.35 -8.38
CA LYS A 393 -9.03 -6.72 -7.01
C LYS A 393 -10.06 -5.74 -6.45
N GLU A 394 -9.80 -4.43 -6.57
CA GLU A 394 -10.73 -3.39 -6.09
C GLU A 394 -12.05 -3.41 -6.87
N TRP A 395 -12.02 -3.68 -8.19
CA TRP A 395 -13.24 -3.90 -8.98
C TRP A 395 -14.03 -5.12 -8.50
N GLN A 396 -13.35 -6.24 -8.21
CA GLN A 396 -14.00 -7.44 -7.68
C GLN A 396 -14.60 -7.20 -6.30
N GLU A 397 -13.91 -6.46 -5.42
CA GLU A 397 -14.42 -6.07 -4.11
C GLU A 397 -15.68 -5.21 -4.23
N GLU A 398 -15.69 -4.22 -5.11
CA GLU A 398 -16.87 -3.40 -5.38
C GLU A 398 -18.04 -4.20 -5.98
N LEU A 399 -17.75 -5.15 -6.87
CA LEU A 399 -18.76 -6.06 -7.39
C LEU A 399 -19.34 -6.94 -6.27
N LYS A 400 -18.51 -7.44 -5.34
CA LYS A 400 -18.98 -8.19 -4.16
C LYS A 400 -19.89 -7.33 -3.28
N GLU A 401 -19.54 -6.06 -3.08
CA GLU A 401 -20.39 -5.10 -2.36
C GLU A 401 -21.75 -4.89 -3.04
N SER A 402 -21.82 -5.04 -4.37
CA SER A 402 -23.09 -4.93 -5.09
C SER A 402 -24.06 -6.12 -4.85
N ILE A 403 -23.56 -7.30 -4.46
CA ILE A 403 -24.36 -8.53 -4.34
C ILE A 403 -24.87 -8.73 -2.90
N PRO A 404 -26.17 -9.02 -2.67
CA PRO A 404 -26.68 -9.34 -1.33
C PRO A 404 -25.96 -10.55 -0.71
N PHE A 405 -25.68 -10.48 0.59
CA PHE A 405 -24.96 -11.49 1.38
C PHE A 405 -23.50 -11.78 1.00
N LEU A 406 -22.99 -11.34 -0.16
CA LEU A 406 -21.54 -11.35 -0.44
C LEU A 406 -20.83 -10.09 0.08
N SER A 407 -21.58 -9.02 0.31
CA SER A 407 -21.11 -7.75 0.88
C SER A 407 -20.88 -7.88 2.39
N PRO A 408 -19.62 -7.83 2.89
CA PRO A 408 -19.33 -7.78 4.32
C PRO A 408 -20.06 -6.63 5.01
N LEU A 409 -20.16 -5.48 4.35
CA LEU A 409 -20.81 -4.28 4.86
C LEU A 409 -22.33 -4.47 5.05
N LYS A 410 -23.03 -5.08 4.08
CA LYS A 410 -24.46 -5.38 4.25
C LYS A 410 -24.71 -6.39 5.36
N VAL A 411 -23.85 -7.40 5.46
CA VAL A 411 -23.98 -8.39 6.53
C VAL A 411 -23.73 -7.74 7.90
N CYS A 412 -22.78 -6.79 7.98
CA CYS A 412 -22.56 -5.97 9.17
C CYS A 412 -23.82 -5.18 9.56
N PHE A 413 -24.45 -4.47 8.61
CA PHE A 413 -25.70 -3.75 8.91
C PHE A 413 -26.88 -4.63 9.27
N TYR A 414 -26.97 -5.82 8.66
CA TYR A 414 -27.95 -6.80 9.08
C TYR A 414 -27.75 -7.15 10.55
N PHE A 415 -26.53 -7.53 10.95
CA PHE A 415 -26.23 -7.82 12.35
C PHE A 415 -26.53 -6.65 13.28
N LEU A 416 -26.16 -5.43 12.89
CA LEU A 416 -26.41 -4.24 13.68
C LEU A 416 -27.90 -3.97 13.86
N SER A 417 -28.71 -4.10 12.80
CA SER A 417 -30.17 -3.97 12.88
C SER A 417 -30.80 -5.01 13.82
N VAL A 418 -30.22 -6.21 13.91
CA VAL A 418 -30.66 -7.26 14.84
C VAL A 418 -30.28 -6.89 16.27
N LEU A 419 -29.08 -6.35 16.49
CA LEU A 419 -28.61 -5.88 17.80
C LEU A 419 -29.47 -4.73 18.34
N GLU A 420 -29.86 -3.79 17.47
CA GLU A 420 -30.62 -2.60 17.85
C GLU A 420 -32.11 -2.87 18.11
N ASN A 421 -32.72 -3.81 17.37
CA ASN A 421 -34.13 -4.15 17.52
C ASN A 421 -34.40 -5.18 18.64
N GLU A 422 -33.38 -5.53 19.44
CA GLU A 422 -33.46 -6.52 20.54
C GLU A 422 -34.21 -7.81 20.16
N ASN A 423 -34.02 -8.29 18.92
CA ASN A 423 -34.76 -9.46 18.44
C ASN A 423 -34.21 -10.74 19.10
N ALA A 424 -34.77 -11.06 20.27
CA ALA A 424 -34.26 -11.96 21.32
C ALA A 424 -34.12 -13.46 20.97
N ASN A 425 -34.18 -13.82 19.68
CA ASN A 425 -33.94 -15.18 19.20
C ASN A 425 -32.96 -15.25 18.03
N ALA A 426 -32.58 -14.11 17.45
CA ALA A 426 -31.85 -14.08 16.19
C ALA A 426 -30.44 -14.66 16.28
N PHE A 427 -29.81 -14.65 17.46
CA PHE A 427 -28.48 -15.23 17.69
C PHE A 427 -28.50 -16.58 18.42
N LYS A 428 -29.64 -16.93 19.06
CA LYS A 428 -29.85 -18.25 19.68
C LYS A 428 -30.24 -19.33 18.67
N ASP A 429 -30.96 -18.98 17.59
CA ASP A 429 -31.33 -19.94 16.56
C ASP A 429 -30.09 -20.42 15.77
N TRP A 430 -30.13 -21.66 15.30
CA TRP A 430 -29.04 -22.28 14.53
C TRP A 430 -28.69 -21.47 13.28
N LYS A 431 -29.68 -20.78 12.69
CA LYS A 431 -29.47 -19.88 11.53
C LYS A 431 -28.61 -18.68 11.88
N GLY A 432 -28.82 -18.08 13.06
CA GLY A 432 -28.04 -16.96 13.55
C GLY A 432 -26.59 -17.35 13.83
N GLN A 433 -26.40 -18.46 14.55
CA GLN A 433 -25.07 -18.99 14.83
C GLN A 433 -24.32 -19.39 13.54
N LEU A 434 -25.03 -19.99 12.58
CA LEU A 434 -24.47 -20.30 11.27
C LEU A 434 -24.06 -19.02 10.52
N LEU A 435 -24.88 -17.97 10.57
CA LEU A 435 -24.57 -16.70 9.91
C LEU A 435 -23.33 -16.03 10.52
N ILE A 436 -23.19 -16.04 11.86
CA ILE A 436 -21.97 -15.55 12.52
C ILE A 436 -20.75 -16.37 12.11
N ARG A 437 -20.88 -17.71 12.01
CA ARG A 437 -19.78 -18.57 11.56
C ARG A 437 -19.37 -18.32 10.12
N ILE A 438 -20.31 -17.97 9.24
CA ILE A 438 -20.01 -17.61 7.84
C ILE A 438 -19.44 -16.19 7.73
N TYR A 439 -19.90 -15.26 8.57
CA TYR A 439 -19.53 -13.85 8.54
C TYR A 439 -19.05 -13.32 9.91
N PRO A 440 -17.97 -13.89 10.47
CA PRO A 440 -17.48 -13.50 11.78
C PRO A 440 -16.91 -12.09 11.81
N TYR A 441 -16.23 -11.70 10.73
CA TYR A 441 -15.68 -10.36 10.58
C TYR A 441 -16.80 -9.28 10.56
N PRO A 442 -17.83 -9.36 9.69
CA PRO A 442 -18.98 -8.46 9.75
C PRO A 442 -19.68 -8.42 11.11
N PHE A 443 -19.82 -9.57 11.78
CA PHE A 443 -20.45 -9.62 13.11
C PHE A 443 -19.64 -8.85 14.16
N ALA A 444 -18.32 -9.05 14.19
CA ALA A 444 -17.44 -8.35 15.11
C ALA A 444 -17.46 -6.82 14.92
N ILE A 445 -17.47 -6.36 13.66
CA ILE A 445 -17.59 -4.93 13.34
C ILE A 445 -18.96 -4.38 13.71
N ALA A 446 -20.04 -5.15 13.51
CA ALA A 446 -21.38 -4.74 13.94
C ALA A 446 -21.48 -4.58 15.47
N LEU A 447 -20.92 -5.52 16.24
CA LEU A 447 -20.83 -5.40 17.69
C LEU A 447 -20.04 -4.17 18.13
N PHE A 448 -18.95 -3.86 17.43
CA PHE A 448 -18.12 -2.71 17.73
C PHE A 448 -18.81 -1.38 17.40
N LEU A 449 -19.51 -1.28 16.27
CA LEU A 449 -20.35 -0.12 15.95
C LEU A 449 -21.46 0.08 16.98
N TYR A 450 -22.11 -1.01 17.41
CA TYR A 450 -23.12 -0.95 18.46
C TYR A 450 -22.54 -0.46 19.80
N PHE A 451 -21.33 -0.91 20.13
CA PHE A 451 -20.57 -0.40 21.28
C PHE A 451 -20.30 1.11 21.17
N LEU A 452 -19.80 1.58 20.03
CA LEU A 452 -19.48 3.01 19.84
C LEU A 452 -20.73 3.92 19.95
N LYS A 453 -21.91 3.44 19.55
CA LYS A 453 -23.17 4.19 19.72
C LYS A 453 -23.66 4.30 21.15
N GLN A 454 -23.30 3.37 22.02
CA GLN A 454 -23.72 3.35 23.42
C GLN A 454 -22.75 4.09 24.36
N LYS A 455 -21.52 4.28 23.90
CA LYS A 455 -20.45 4.97 24.60
C LYS A 455 -20.78 6.45 24.83
#